data_AF-A0A8T4EI73-F1
#
_entry.id   AF-A0A8T4EI73-F1
#
_cell.length_a   1.000
_cell.length_b   1.000
_cell.length_c   1.000
_cell.angle_alpha   90.00
_cell.angle_beta   90.00
_cell.angle_gamma   90.00
#
_symmetry.space_group_name_H-M   'P 1'
#
loop_
_entity.id
_entity.type
_entity.pdbx_description
1 polymer ?
#
loop_
_entity_poly.entity_id
_entity_poly.type
_entity_poly.pdbx_seq_one_letter_code
_entity_poly.pdbx_strand_id
1 'polypeptide(L)'
;MGLFSIFSRFERAENSDWSYYSAKKLTKRTELYLAEINKSRYGKSGKYLFYSENRNLLLKLGKRLIVTFGLPEFKVSKKYRNDVSHSKEFVLCVYDFFPDFINMMKNYSNKNVSFSGWKSNAQTLKSYEAKYQERYLQKY
;
A
#
# COMPACT_ATOMS: atom_id res chain seq x y z
N MET A 1 -9.71 -30.47 11.79
CA MET A 1 -9.89 -29.19 11.05
C MET A 1 -8.52 -28.72 10.58
N GLY A 2 -8.23 -28.83 9.29
CA GLY A 2 -6.91 -28.49 8.73
C GLY A 2 -6.68 -26.98 8.70
N LEU A 3 -5.62 -26.52 9.35
CA LEU A 3 -5.04 -25.19 9.15
C LEU A 3 -4.50 -25.14 7.71
N PHE A 4 -5.36 -24.84 6.74
CA PHE A 4 -4.93 -24.51 5.40
C PHE A 4 -3.99 -23.31 5.50
N SER A 5 -2.70 -23.58 5.31
CA SER A 5 -1.62 -22.63 5.31
C SER A 5 -2.00 -21.38 4.52
N ILE A 6 -2.30 -20.28 5.24
CA ILE A 6 -2.59 -18.95 4.67
C ILE A 6 -1.42 -18.47 3.78
N PHE A 7 -0.25 -19.09 3.89
CA PHE A 7 0.94 -18.78 3.10
C PHE A 7 0.89 -19.26 1.64
N SER A 8 -0.02 -20.17 1.26
CA SER A 8 -0.13 -20.62 -0.15
C SER A 8 -0.88 -19.62 -1.06
N ARG A 9 -1.51 -18.59 -0.48
CA ARG A 9 -2.47 -17.68 -1.16
C ARG A 9 -1.87 -16.41 -1.77
N PHE A 10 -0.58 -16.16 -1.59
CA PHE A 10 0.05 -14.92 -2.04
C PHE A 10 1.27 -15.21 -2.92
N GLU A 11 1.51 -14.36 -3.91
CA GLU A 11 2.82 -14.27 -4.52
C GLU A 11 3.62 -13.19 -3.79
N ARG A 12 4.92 -13.43 -3.62
CA ARG A 12 5.83 -12.53 -2.90
C ARG A 12 6.93 -12.10 -3.83
N ALA A 13 7.14 -10.80 -3.93
CA ALA A 13 8.31 -10.20 -4.57
C ALA A 13 8.98 -9.25 -3.60
N GLU A 14 10.30 -9.07 -3.72
CA GLU A 14 11.04 -8.18 -2.84
C GLU A 14 12.09 -7.39 -3.61
N ASN A 15 12.33 -6.16 -3.16
CA ASN A 15 13.50 -5.38 -3.55
C ASN A 15 14.23 -4.86 -2.29
N SER A 16 15.21 -3.97 -2.46
CA SER A 16 16.01 -3.40 -1.36
C SER A 16 15.17 -2.67 -0.30
N ASP A 17 14.05 -2.08 -0.70
CA ASP A 17 13.31 -1.14 0.15
C ASP A 17 11.88 -1.60 0.50
N TRP A 18 11.35 -2.61 -0.19
CA TRP A 18 9.97 -3.05 -0.08
C TRP A 18 9.82 -4.57 -0.15
N SER A 19 8.85 -5.09 0.60
CA SER A 19 8.28 -6.44 0.41
C SER A 19 6.88 -6.32 -0.16
N TYR A 20 6.62 -7.00 -1.27
CA TYR A 20 5.36 -7.01 -2.02
C TYR A 20 4.62 -8.32 -1.84
N TYR A 21 3.29 -8.25 -1.80
CA TYR A 21 2.40 -9.38 -1.65
C TYR A 21 1.16 -9.18 -2.52
N SER A 22 0.96 -10.04 -3.51
CA SER A 22 -0.22 -10.04 -4.39
C SER A 22 -1.16 -11.18 -4.05
N ALA A 23 -2.46 -10.97 -4.23
CA ALA A 23 -3.45 -12.02 -4.10
C ALA A 23 -3.39 -12.96 -5.33
N LYS A 24 -3.20 -14.27 -5.11
CA LYS A 24 -3.21 -15.26 -6.22
C LYS A 24 -4.59 -15.43 -6.86
N LYS A 25 -5.66 -15.26 -6.07
CA LYS A 25 -7.03 -15.40 -6.57
C LYS A 25 -7.51 -14.03 -7.05
N LEU A 26 -7.68 -13.91 -8.36
CA LEU A 26 -8.25 -12.72 -8.98
C LEU A 26 -9.71 -12.58 -8.54
N THR A 27 -10.04 -11.45 -7.92
CA THR A 27 -11.43 -10.99 -7.82
C THR A 27 -11.72 -10.07 -9.01
N LYS A 28 -13.01 -9.84 -9.33
CA LYS A 28 -13.40 -8.84 -10.34
C LYS A 28 -12.74 -7.48 -10.09
N ARG A 29 -12.52 -7.11 -8.82
CA ARG A 29 -11.84 -5.87 -8.42
C ARG A 29 -10.34 -5.92 -8.73
N THR A 30 -9.69 -7.06 -8.48
CA THR A 30 -8.29 -7.31 -8.86
C THR A 30 -8.11 -7.24 -10.38
N GLU A 31 -9.03 -7.81 -11.16
CA GLU A 31 -9.01 -7.75 -12.63
C GLU A 31 -9.14 -6.32 -13.14
N LEU A 32 -10.06 -5.52 -12.56
CA LEU A 32 -10.19 -4.11 -12.89
C LEU A 32 -8.92 -3.31 -12.58
N TYR A 33 -8.30 -3.58 -11.43
CA TYR A 33 -7.03 -2.95 -11.06
C TYR A 33 -5.90 -3.29 -12.04
N LEU A 34 -5.74 -4.57 -12.40
CA LEU A 34 -4.72 -5.01 -13.37
C LEU A 34 -4.99 -4.44 -14.77
N ALA A 35 -6.25 -4.40 -15.20
CA ALA A 35 -6.64 -3.81 -16.47
C ALA A 35 -6.34 -2.30 -16.53
N GLU A 36 -6.52 -1.57 -15.43
CA GLU A 36 -6.18 -0.14 -15.35
C GLU A 36 -4.68 0.12 -15.41
N ILE A 37 -3.87 -0.67 -14.68
CA ILE A 37 -2.40 -0.57 -14.73
C ILE A 37 -1.91 -0.73 -16.17
N ASN A 38 -2.54 -1.64 -16.92
CA ASN A 38 -2.18 -1.89 -18.31
C ASN A 38 -2.69 -0.81 -19.29
N LYS A 39 -3.79 -0.11 -18.96
CA LYS A 39 -4.44 0.85 -19.86
C LYS A 39 -4.02 2.30 -19.65
N SER A 40 -3.60 2.69 -18.45
CA SER A 40 -3.40 4.11 -18.12
C SER A 40 -2.04 4.37 -17.49
N ARG A 41 -1.39 5.45 -17.93
CA ARG A 41 -0.20 6.01 -17.24
C ARG A 41 -0.56 6.75 -15.94
N TYR A 42 -1.86 6.95 -15.63
CA TYR A 42 -2.31 7.89 -14.57
C TYR A 42 -3.61 7.49 -13.83
N GLY A 43 -4.00 6.22 -13.87
CA GLY A 43 -5.35 5.75 -13.53
C GLY A 43 -5.84 5.98 -12.10
N LYS A 44 -7.18 5.88 -11.95
CA LYS A 44 -8.02 6.10 -10.74
C LYS A 44 -7.55 5.33 -9.50
N SER A 45 -6.70 4.34 -9.72
CA SER A 45 -5.99 3.57 -8.72
C SER A 45 -5.22 4.41 -7.69
N GLY A 46 -5.08 3.85 -6.51
CA GLY A 46 -4.33 4.45 -5.42
C GLY A 46 -3.98 3.43 -4.36
N LYS A 47 -3.68 3.94 -3.16
CA LYS A 47 -3.29 3.12 -2.02
C LYS A 47 -3.75 3.72 -0.70
N TYR A 48 -4.18 2.85 0.20
CA TYR A 48 -4.38 3.13 1.60
C TYR A 48 -3.03 3.09 2.32
N LEU A 49 -2.75 4.08 3.16
CA LEU A 49 -1.49 4.24 3.87
C LEU A 49 -1.65 4.00 5.37
N PHE A 50 -0.86 3.07 5.90
CA PHE A 50 -0.75 2.81 7.33
C PHE A 50 0.70 2.91 7.80
N TYR A 51 0.89 3.38 9.04
CA TYR A 51 2.20 3.59 9.67
C TYR A 51 2.27 2.84 10.99
N SER A 52 3.44 2.31 11.32
CA SER A 52 3.71 1.65 12.60
C SER A 52 5.21 1.50 12.82
N GLU A 53 5.66 1.61 14.07
CA GLU A 53 7.02 1.24 14.47
C GLU A 53 7.28 -0.28 14.34
N ASN A 54 6.22 -1.10 14.23
CA ASN A 54 6.31 -2.55 14.15
C ASN A 54 5.93 -3.08 12.76
N ARG A 55 6.96 -3.38 11.96
CA ARG A 55 6.79 -3.95 10.61
C ARG A 55 5.95 -5.23 10.55
N ASN A 56 6.05 -6.11 11.56
CA ASN A 56 5.32 -7.38 11.57
C ASN A 56 3.82 -7.17 11.77
N LEU A 57 3.41 -6.13 12.53
CA LEU A 57 2.00 -5.75 12.63
C LEU A 57 1.46 -5.31 11.28
N LEU A 58 2.21 -4.49 10.54
CA LEU A 58 1.84 -4.06 9.20
C LEU A 58 1.74 -5.21 8.20
N LEU A 59 2.63 -6.19 8.26
CA LEU A 59 2.55 -7.40 7.42
C LEU A 59 1.29 -8.22 7.72
N LYS A 60 0.96 -8.41 9.00
CA LYS A 60 -0.27 -9.11 9.40
C LYS A 60 -1.52 -8.35 8.95
N LEU A 61 -1.52 -7.03 9.11
CA LEU A 61 -2.61 -6.17 8.67
C LEU A 61 -2.79 -6.23 7.15
N GLY A 62 -1.71 -6.06 6.37
CA GLY A 62 -1.76 -6.12 4.91
C GLY A 62 -2.39 -7.42 4.40
N LYS A 63 -1.92 -8.58 4.92
CA LYS A 63 -2.50 -9.89 4.59
C LYS A 63 -3.98 -9.98 4.90
N ARG A 64 -4.40 -9.47 6.08
CA ARG A 64 -5.81 -9.46 6.49
C ARG A 64 -6.65 -8.59 5.54
N LEU A 65 -6.18 -7.38 5.23
CA LEU A 65 -6.92 -6.42 4.40
C LEU A 65 -7.14 -6.95 2.98
N ILE A 66 -6.11 -7.49 2.34
CA ILE A 66 -6.28 -8.00 0.96
C ILE A 66 -7.23 -9.19 0.86
N VAL A 67 -7.25 -10.06 1.88
CA VAL A 67 -8.21 -11.17 1.94
C VAL A 67 -9.62 -10.69 2.26
N THR A 68 -9.77 -9.77 3.22
CA THR A 68 -11.08 -9.30 3.70
C THR A 68 -11.80 -8.48 2.63
N PHE A 69 -11.07 -7.62 1.90
CA PHE A 69 -11.64 -6.67 0.94
C PHE A 69 -11.43 -7.08 -0.51
N GLY A 70 -10.82 -8.24 -0.77
CA GLY A 70 -10.52 -8.71 -2.13
C GLY A 70 -9.58 -7.77 -2.89
N LEU A 71 -8.62 -7.17 -2.20
CA LEU A 71 -7.71 -6.17 -2.79
C LEU A 71 -6.55 -6.83 -3.53
N PRO A 72 -6.04 -6.20 -4.60
CA PRO A 72 -5.05 -6.79 -5.49
C PRO A 72 -3.72 -7.11 -4.80
N GLU A 73 -3.17 -6.13 -4.08
CA GLU A 73 -1.83 -6.25 -3.52
C GLU A 73 -1.61 -5.29 -2.34
N PHE A 74 -0.57 -5.58 -1.57
CA PHE A 74 0.01 -4.63 -0.62
C PHE A 74 1.53 -4.71 -0.62
N LYS A 75 2.17 -3.67 -0.11
CA LYS A 75 3.60 -3.66 0.18
C LYS A 75 3.92 -3.02 1.51
N VAL A 76 4.99 -3.49 2.15
CA VAL A 76 5.49 -2.94 3.42
C VAL A 76 6.94 -2.54 3.26
N SER A 77 7.32 -1.36 3.77
CA SER A 77 8.69 -0.90 3.73
C SER A 77 9.61 -1.82 4.53
N LYS A 78 10.85 -2.03 4.06
CA LYS A 78 11.89 -2.78 4.77
C LYS A 78 12.68 -1.91 5.75
N LYS A 79 12.67 -0.59 5.51
CA LYS A 79 13.35 0.41 6.32
C LYS A 79 12.31 1.39 6.89
N TYR A 80 12.68 2.04 7.98
CA TYR A 80 11.95 3.19 8.49
C TYR A 80 11.90 4.30 7.44
N ARG A 81 10.77 5.01 7.37
CA ARG A 81 10.61 6.23 6.59
C ARG A 81 10.75 7.42 7.54
N ASN A 82 11.58 8.39 7.17
CA ASN A 82 11.83 9.62 7.94
C ASN A 82 11.24 10.82 7.19
N ASP A 83 10.04 10.63 6.64
CA ASP A 83 9.43 11.58 5.72
C ASP A 83 8.55 12.55 6.52
N VAL A 84 9.15 13.66 6.96
CA VAL A 84 8.62 14.98 7.41
C VAL A 84 7.55 15.02 8.52
N SER A 85 6.79 13.97 8.81
CA SER A 85 5.64 14.03 9.75
C SER A 85 5.52 12.82 10.67
N HIS A 86 6.25 11.75 10.40
CA HIS A 86 6.17 10.50 11.12
C HIS A 86 7.53 10.20 11.76
N SER A 87 7.52 9.82 13.04
CA SER A 87 8.68 9.26 13.74
C SER A 87 9.17 8.00 12.99
N LYS A 88 10.22 7.32 13.47
CA LYS A 88 10.79 6.12 12.84
C LYS A 88 9.72 5.01 12.66
N GLU A 89 8.98 5.07 11.56
CA GLU A 89 7.84 4.18 11.28
C GLU A 89 8.05 3.45 9.95
N PHE A 90 7.57 2.21 9.89
CA PHE A 90 7.38 1.48 8.67
C PHE A 90 6.07 1.89 8.01
N VAL A 91 5.98 1.71 6.69
CA VAL A 91 4.80 2.08 5.90
C VAL A 91 4.23 0.85 5.22
N LEU A 92 2.92 0.67 5.36
CA LEU A 92 2.10 -0.25 4.61
C LEU A 92 1.31 0.52 3.57
N CYS A 93 1.43 0.10 2.31
CA CYS A 93 0.58 0.54 1.22
C CYS A 93 -0.31 -0.62 0.79
N VAL A 94 -1.63 -0.45 0.85
CA VAL A 94 -2.60 -1.43 0.32
C VAL A 94 -3.26 -0.83 -0.91
N TYR A 95 -3.12 -1.48 -2.05
CA TYR A 95 -3.55 -0.91 -3.32
C TYR A 95 -5.01 -1.22 -3.62
N ASP A 96 -5.66 -0.27 -4.27
CA ASP A 96 -7.05 -0.40 -4.69
C ASP A 96 -7.29 0.44 -5.95
N PHE A 97 -8.32 0.06 -6.70
CA PHE A 97 -8.78 0.80 -7.87
C PHE A 97 -9.62 2.02 -7.47
N PHE A 98 -10.41 1.92 -6.40
CA PHE A 98 -11.25 3.01 -5.87
C PHE A 98 -11.14 3.14 -4.35
N PRO A 99 -11.35 4.33 -3.76
CA PRO A 99 -11.30 4.55 -2.31
C PRO A 99 -12.57 4.08 -1.55
N ASP A 100 -13.31 3.09 -2.05
CA ASP A 100 -14.63 2.69 -1.51
C ASP A 100 -14.59 2.25 -0.04
N PHE A 101 -13.43 1.78 0.41
CA PHE A 101 -13.26 1.23 1.75
C PHE A 101 -12.66 2.20 2.76
N ILE A 102 -12.52 3.49 2.42
CA ILE A 102 -11.83 4.47 3.27
C ILE A 102 -12.37 4.53 4.71
N ASN A 103 -13.69 4.47 4.88
CA ASN A 103 -14.32 4.49 6.21
C ASN A 103 -14.06 3.20 6.98
N MET A 104 -14.07 2.05 6.32
CA MET A 104 -13.71 0.77 6.95
C MET A 104 -12.23 0.70 7.30
N MET A 105 -11.35 1.28 6.48
CA MET A 105 -9.91 1.33 6.74
C MET A 105 -9.58 2.14 8.01
N LYS A 106 -10.34 3.20 8.30
CA LYS A 106 -10.19 3.98 9.55
C LYS A 106 -10.34 3.11 10.80
N ASN A 107 -11.21 2.10 10.77
CA ASN A 107 -11.45 1.21 11.91
C ASN A 107 -10.25 0.31 12.26
N TYR A 108 -9.25 0.21 11.37
CA TYR A 108 -8.01 -0.51 11.64
C TYR A 108 -6.94 0.38 12.29
N SER A 109 -7.18 1.68 12.39
CA SER A 109 -6.31 2.62 13.10
C SER A 109 -6.42 2.41 14.61
N ASN A 110 -5.28 2.35 15.30
CA ASN A 110 -5.19 2.18 16.75
C ASN A 110 -3.84 2.72 17.27
N LYS A 111 -3.58 2.60 18.58
CA LYS A 111 -2.35 3.12 19.20
C LYS A 111 -1.03 2.64 18.59
N ASN A 112 -1.02 1.47 17.93
CA ASN A 112 0.18 0.87 17.35
C ASN A 112 0.22 0.97 15.82
N VAL A 113 -0.90 1.35 15.18
CA VAL A 113 -1.02 1.42 13.72
C VAL A 113 -1.85 2.64 13.37
N SER A 114 -1.24 3.63 12.73
CA SER A 114 -1.93 4.85 12.30
C SER A 114 -2.39 4.74 10.85
N PHE A 115 -3.67 5.04 10.58
CA PHE A 115 -4.18 5.19 9.21
C PHE A 115 -4.11 6.66 8.77
N SER A 116 -3.41 6.92 7.66
CA SER A 116 -3.20 8.28 7.14
C SER A 116 -4.17 8.67 6.03
N GLY A 117 -4.84 7.70 5.42
CA GLY A 117 -5.82 7.95 4.35
C GLY A 117 -5.54 7.16 3.08
N TRP A 118 -6.25 7.53 2.02
CA TRP A 118 -6.07 7.01 0.67
C TRP A 118 -5.38 8.06 -0.20
N LYS A 119 -4.36 7.66 -0.95
CA LYS A 119 -3.63 8.52 -1.88
C LYS A 119 -3.67 7.93 -3.28
N SER A 120 -4.13 8.70 -4.26
CA SER A 120 -4.15 8.26 -5.66
C SER A 120 -2.73 8.15 -6.23
N ASN A 121 -2.58 7.35 -7.28
CA ASN A 121 -1.31 7.27 -8.00
C ASN A 121 -0.98 8.61 -8.68
N ALA A 122 -1.97 9.32 -9.22
CA ALA A 122 -1.81 10.67 -9.77
C ALA A 122 -1.28 11.67 -8.71
N GLN A 123 -1.82 11.63 -7.49
CA GLN A 123 -1.31 12.45 -6.38
C GLN A 123 0.12 12.08 -5.98
N THR A 124 0.46 10.79 -6.02
CA THR A 124 1.83 10.32 -5.75
C THR A 124 2.81 10.89 -6.76
N LEU A 125 2.47 10.86 -8.05
CA LEU A 125 3.33 11.36 -9.11
C LEU A 125 3.53 12.88 -9.04
N LYS A 126 2.44 13.65 -8.86
CA LYS A 126 2.53 15.11 -8.66
C LYS A 126 3.44 15.48 -7.49
N SER A 127 3.34 14.78 -6.35
CA SER A 127 4.24 15.00 -5.21
C SER A 127 5.70 14.68 -5.54
N TYR A 128 5.94 13.68 -6.39
CA TYR A 128 7.30 13.30 -6.80
C TYR A 128 7.90 14.35 -7.75
N GLU A 129 7.12 14.80 -8.74
CA GLU A 129 7.51 15.87 -9.67
C GLU A 129 7.82 17.17 -8.93
N ALA A 130 6.98 17.58 -7.98
CA ALA A 130 7.23 18.77 -7.14
C ALA A 130 8.55 18.66 -6.35
N LYS A 131 8.78 17.52 -5.67
CA LYS A 131 10.04 17.27 -4.96
C LYS A 131 11.26 17.24 -5.88
N TYR A 132 11.09 16.75 -7.11
CA TYR A 132 12.16 16.73 -8.11
C TYR A 132 12.49 18.15 -8.58
N GLN A 133 11.48 18.98 -8.85
CA GLN A 133 11.66 20.39 -9.19
C GLN A 133 12.34 21.18 -8.08
N GLU A 134 11.92 21.05 -6.82
CA GLU A 134 12.57 21.71 -5.68
C GLU A 134 14.06 21.35 -5.56
N ARG A 135 14.40 20.06 -5.74
CA ARG A 135 15.81 19.61 -5.70
C ARG A 135 16.64 20.10 -6.89
N TYR A 136 16.02 20.28 -8.05
CA TYR A 136 16.71 20.77 -9.23
C TYR A 136 16.95 22.29 -9.14
N LEU A 137 15.98 23.04 -8.60
CA LEU A 137 16.07 24.48 -8.40
C LEU A 137 17.03 24.89 -7.27
N GLN A 138 17.26 24.03 -6.28
CA GLN A 138 18.27 24.27 -5.23
C GLN A 138 19.72 24.00 -5.68
N LYS A 139 19.92 23.48 -6.90
CA LYS A 139 21.23 23.08 -7.43
C LYS A 139 21.86 24.13 -8.35
N TYR A 140 21.18 25.27 -8.53
CA TYR A 140 21.59 26.46 -9.29
C TYR A 140 21.29 27.70 -8.46
#